data_AF-A0A1Q7DAF7-F1
#
_entry.id   AF-A0A1Q7DAF7-F1
#
_cell.length_a   1.000
_cell.length_b   1.000
_cell.length_c   1.000
_cell.angle_alpha   90.00
_cell.angle_beta   90.00
_cell.angle_gamma   90.00
#
_symmetry.space_group_name_H-M   'P 1'
#
loop_
_entity.id
_entity.type
_entity.pdbx_description
1 polymer ?
#
loop_
_entity_poly.entity_id
_entity_poly.type
_entity_poly.pdbx_seq_one_letter_code
_entity_poly.pdbx_strand_id
1 'polypeptide(L)'
;MGGRWLIVLVALSGCAPSASEVPRTLRAGEAGTVHFSPDGVVVLSGVLRFPNGAGRVAAVILMHGCGGVGNADAGWVPPLRDAGFATLVVDSFSGRGLREVCTNALKLSANDRIPDAYAALKLLATHPRVDRDRIVLMGFSHGGIVTLRSATTWARDRYGAGGPGFRVFLPFYPLCSVRYPELLRLAGPVRIHSGELDDWTPAAPCAELVKDMKAAGNDADITIYRGAHHSFDNIGLSITHLPNVDSGAACRINATSFDAPPVSRLPECVRKGATLGWSPAATAAARKNVLAQLATLLR
;
A
#
# COMPACT_ATOMS: atom_id res chain seq x y z
N MET A 1 -15.01 30.33 -50.84
CA MET A 1 -14.19 29.10 -50.75
C MET A 1 -13.54 29.09 -49.36
N GLY A 2 -14.14 28.39 -48.40
CA GLY A 2 -13.64 28.30 -47.02
C GLY A 2 -12.97 26.95 -46.78
N GLY A 3 -11.67 26.96 -46.47
CA GLY A 3 -10.88 25.76 -46.18
C GLY A 3 -11.10 25.28 -44.75
N ARG A 4 -11.53 24.02 -44.59
CA ARG A 4 -11.57 23.32 -43.29
C ARG A 4 -10.18 22.80 -42.98
N TRP A 5 -9.60 23.24 -41.87
CA TRP A 5 -8.41 22.63 -41.29
C TRP A 5 -8.84 21.42 -40.45
N LEU A 6 -8.44 20.22 -40.86
CA LEU A 6 -8.53 19.03 -40.03
C LEU A 6 -7.38 19.06 -39.00
N ILE A 7 -7.72 19.14 -37.71
CA ILE A 7 -6.78 18.85 -36.64
C ILE A 7 -6.74 17.33 -36.48
N VAL A 8 -5.61 16.72 -36.85
CA VAL A 8 -5.32 15.31 -36.58
C VAL A 8 -4.80 15.20 -35.14
N LEU A 9 -5.63 14.67 -34.24
CA LEU A 9 -5.21 14.24 -32.91
C LEU A 9 -4.48 12.90 -33.04
N VAL A 10 -3.15 12.93 -33.02
CA VAL A 10 -2.33 11.71 -32.90
C VAL A 10 -2.34 11.30 -31.43
N ALA A 11 -3.13 10.28 -31.11
CA ALA A 11 -3.00 9.58 -29.84
C ALA A 11 -1.78 8.65 -29.92
N LEU A 12 -0.66 9.07 -29.31
CA LEU A 12 0.50 8.20 -29.11
C LEU A 12 0.15 7.18 -28.01
N SER A 13 -0.35 6.02 -28.41
CA SER A 13 -0.40 4.83 -27.56
C SER A 13 1.02 4.29 -27.40
N GLY A 14 1.77 4.82 -26.44
CA GLY A 14 3.09 4.30 -26.09
C GLY A 14 2.97 2.87 -25.54
N CYS A 15 3.70 1.93 -26.13
CA CYS A 15 3.86 0.58 -25.57
C CYS A 15 4.54 0.67 -24.19
N ALA A 16 4.13 -0.20 -23.26
CA ALA A 16 4.83 -0.33 -21.99
C ALA A 16 6.28 -0.78 -22.24
N PRO A 17 7.28 -0.22 -21.53
CA PRO A 17 8.68 -0.60 -21.70
C PRO A 17 8.90 -2.06 -21.26
N SER A 18 9.86 -2.75 -21.88
CA SER A 18 10.33 -4.05 -21.42
C SER A 18 11.19 -3.91 -20.16
N ALA A 19 11.33 -4.98 -19.36
CA ALA A 19 12.04 -4.91 -18.07
C ALA A 19 13.51 -4.48 -18.18
N SER A 20 14.18 -4.79 -19.30
CA SER A 20 15.55 -4.34 -19.57
C SER A 20 15.66 -2.86 -19.90
N GLU A 21 14.56 -2.21 -20.29
CA GLU A 21 14.50 -0.79 -20.67
C GLU A 21 14.12 0.11 -19.49
N VAL A 22 13.69 -0.48 -18.38
CA VAL A 22 13.24 0.28 -17.22
C VAL A 22 14.44 0.93 -16.51
N PRO A 23 14.41 2.27 -16.29
CA PRO A 23 15.48 2.96 -15.61
C PRO A 23 15.72 2.40 -14.20
N ARG A 24 17.00 2.22 -13.84
CA ARG A 24 17.41 1.84 -12.48
C ARG A 24 17.46 3.03 -11.52
N THR A 25 17.44 4.26 -12.06
CA THR A 25 17.54 5.50 -11.31
C THR A 25 16.62 6.57 -11.90
N LEU A 26 16.13 7.46 -11.05
CA LEU A 26 15.33 8.62 -11.44
C LEU A 26 16.20 9.86 -11.61
N ARG A 27 15.94 10.65 -12.66
CA ARG A 27 16.69 11.88 -12.95
C ARG A 27 16.10 13.08 -12.22
N ALA A 28 16.88 14.15 -12.13
CA ALA A 28 16.37 15.43 -11.65
C ALA A 28 15.21 15.93 -12.53
N GLY A 29 14.07 16.22 -11.92
CA GLY A 29 12.87 16.69 -12.61
C GLY A 29 11.89 15.58 -13.03
N GLU A 30 12.26 14.31 -12.85
CA GLU A 30 11.39 13.19 -13.19
C GLU A 30 10.19 13.09 -12.22
N ALA A 31 8.99 13.15 -12.76
CA ALA A 31 7.72 13.05 -12.03
C ALA A 31 6.63 12.53 -12.98
N GLY A 32 5.44 12.25 -12.46
CA GLY A 32 4.38 11.59 -13.21
C GLY A 32 4.57 10.08 -13.23
N THR A 33 4.25 9.44 -14.35
CA THR A 33 4.39 7.98 -14.48
C THR A 33 5.86 7.59 -14.52
N VAL A 34 6.27 6.76 -13.57
CA VAL A 34 7.59 6.11 -13.53
C VAL A 34 7.40 4.59 -13.63
N HIS A 35 8.41 3.91 -14.16
CA HIS A 35 8.41 2.45 -14.30
C HIS A 35 9.54 1.83 -13.46
N PHE A 36 9.31 0.64 -12.90
CA PHE A 36 10.31 -0.16 -12.20
C PHE A 36 10.00 -1.64 -12.37
N SER A 37 10.98 -2.49 -12.10
CA SER A 37 10.80 -3.94 -12.08
C SER A 37 11.30 -4.53 -10.76
N PRO A 38 10.48 -5.34 -10.06
CA PRO A 38 10.90 -5.97 -8.81
C PRO A 38 11.81 -7.19 -9.00
N ASP A 39 11.72 -7.85 -10.16
CA ASP A 39 12.35 -9.13 -10.44
C ASP A 39 13.10 -9.17 -11.80
N GLY A 40 13.10 -8.07 -12.55
CA GLY A 40 13.66 -8.01 -13.89
C GLY A 40 12.78 -8.65 -14.96
N VAL A 41 11.56 -9.06 -14.63
CA VAL A 41 10.60 -9.72 -15.53
C VAL A 41 9.33 -8.88 -15.67
N VAL A 42 8.68 -8.56 -14.55
CA VAL A 42 7.46 -7.75 -14.55
C VAL A 42 7.82 -6.28 -14.54
N VAL A 43 7.18 -5.48 -15.40
CA VAL A 43 7.29 -4.02 -15.38
C VAL A 43 6.07 -3.43 -14.72
N LEU A 44 6.30 -2.76 -13.60
CA LEU A 44 5.28 -2.03 -12.85
C LEU A 44 5.37 -0.54 -13.14
N SER A 45 4.33 0.18 -12.74
CA SER A 45 4.32 1.62 -12.84
C SER A 45 3.93 2.25 -11.51
N GLY A 46 4.26 3.52 -11.35
CA GLY A 46 3.72 4.33 -10.28
C GLY A 46 3.63 5.79 -10.68
N VAL A 47 2.78 6.54 -9.98
CA VAL A 47 2.62 7.99 -10.22
C VAL A 47 3.35 8.74 -9.12
N LEU A 48 4.50 9.32 -9.46
CA LEU A 48 5.33 10.15 -8.60
C LEU A 48 4.86 11.60 -8.64
N ARG A 49 4.55 12.19 -7.49
CA ARG A 49 4.23 13.61 -7.36
C ARG A 49 5.02 14.23 -6.22
N PHE A 50 5.63 15.38 -6.48
CA PHE A 50 6.34 16.16 -5.47
C PHE A 50 5.43 17.25 -4.87
N PRO A 51 5.66 17.65 -3.62
CA PRO A 51 5.05 18.84 -3.05
C PRO A 51 5.62 20.09 -3.72
N ASN A 52 4.97 21.24 -3.50
CA ASN A 52 5.51 22.53 -3.95
C ASN A 52 6.80 22.86 -3.17
N GLY A 53 7.66 23.69 -3.76
CA GLY A 53 8.92 24.12 -3.16
C GLY A 53 10.15 23.39 -3.70
N ALA A 54 11.32 23.85 -3.28
CA ALA A 54 12.63 23.32 -3.67
C ALA A 54 13.22 22.44 -2.55
N GLY A 55 14.16 21.56 -2.90
CA GLY A 55 14.91 20.76 -1.94
C GLY A 55 14.47 19.29 -1.84
N ARG A 56 15.16 18.58 -0.94
CA ARG A 56 14.91 17.17 -0.61
C ARG A 56 13.74 17.05 0.38
N VAL A 57 12.83 16.11 0.10
CA VAL A 57 11.62 15.88 0.89
C VAL A 57 11.49 14.43 1.31
N ALA A 58 10.85 14.18 2.44
CA ALA A 58 10.38 12.85 2.80
C ALA A 58 9.35 12.36 1.77
N ALA A 59 9.19 11.04 1.65
CA ALA A 59 8.28 10.45 0.67
C ALA A 59 7.38 9.38 1.28
N VAL A 60 6.19 9.21 0.69
CA VAL A 60 5.23 8.16 1.04
C VAL A 60 4.96 7.33 -0.21
N ILE A 61 5.25 6.03 -0.14
CA ILE A 61 4.86 5.04 -1.15
C ILE A 61 3.50 4.49 -0.76
N LEU A 62 2.53 4.52 -1.67
CA LEU A 62 1.16 4.08 -1.45
C LEU A 62 0.87 2.79 -2.23
N MET A 63 0.49 1.73 -1.50
CA MET A 63 0.11 0.43 -2.06
C MET A 63 -1.41 0.28 -2.10
N HIS A 64 -1.97 0.15 -3.30
CA HIS A 64 -3.42 0.02 -3.49
C HIS A 64 -3.99 -1.31 -2.96
N GLY A 65 -5.30 -1.30 -2.71
CA GLY A 65 -6.08 -2.48 -2.26
C GLY A 65 -6.31 -3.54 -3.34
N CYS A 66 -7.21 -4.47 -3.07
CA CYS A 66 -7.49 -5.58 -4.00
C CYS A 66 -8.18 -5.13 -5.30
N GLY A 67 -8.72 -3.90 -5.36
CA GLY A 67 -9.42 -3.37 -6.52
C GLY A 67 -8.53 -2.66 -7.55
N GLY A 68 -7.20 -2.65 -7.34
CA GLY A 68 -6.29 -1.80 -8.11
C GLY A 68 -6.19 -0.38 -7.54
N VAL A 69 -5.46 0.49 -8.24
CA VAL A 69 -5.34 1.94 -7.95
C VAL A 69 -6.73 2.58 -8.01
N GLY A 70 -7.09 3.39 -7.01
CA GLY A 70 -8.43 3.95 -6.88
C GLY A 70 -8.55 5.12 -5.91
N ASN A 71 -9.78 5.37 -5.46
CA ASN A 71 -10.12 6.59 -4.73
C ASN A 71 -9.43 6.70 -3.35
N ALA A 72 -9.14 5.60 -2.67
CA ALA A 72 -8.46 5.63 -1.37
C ALA A 72 -7.03 6.18 -1.53
N ASP A 73 -6.22 5.57 -2.39
CA ASP A 73 -4.86 6.04 -2.67
C ASP A 73 -4.83 7.45 -3.29
N ALA A 74 -5.71 7.74 -4.27
CA ALA A 74 -5.83 9.09 -4.82
C ALA A 74 -6.24 10.14 -3.76
N GLY A 75 -7.10 9.75 -2.81
CA GLY A 75 -7.58 10.61 -1.73
C GLY A 75 -6.50 10.97 -0.71
N TRP A 76 -5.43 10.19 -0.58
CA TRP A 76 -4.31 10.48 0.32
C TRP A 76 -3.22 11.35 -0.31
N VAL A 77 -3.15 11.42 -1.65
CA VAL A 77 -2.10 12.20 -2.34
C VAL A 77 -2.14 13.69 -1.99
N PRO A 78 -3.28 14.43 -2.08
CA PRO A 78 -3.30 15.85 -1.74
C PRO A 78 -2.87 16.17 -0.29
N PRO A 79 -3.46 15.59 0.77
CA PRO A 79 -3.08 15.95 2.14
C PRO A 79 -1.62 15.61 2.49
N LEU A 80 -1.05 14.56 1.88
CA LEU A 80 0.37 14.25 2.07
C LEU A 80 1.27 15.28 1.36
N ARG A 81 0.92 15.68 0.13
CA ARG A 81 1.68 16.72 -0.59
C ARG A 81 1.57 18.08 0.08
N ASP A 82 0.40 18.44 0.59
CA ASP A 82 0.20 19.68 1.34
C ASP A 82 1.02 19.69 2.64
N ALA A 83 1.27 18.52 3.22
CA ALA A 83 2.16 18.34 4.36
C ALA A 83 3.66 18.23 3.99
N GLY A 84 4.03 18.41 2.72
CA GLY A 84 5.42 18.46 2.26
C GLY A 84 6.03 17.11 1.88
N PHE A 85 5.22 16.07 1.67
CA PHE A 85 5.70 14.75 1.23
C PHE A 85 5.65 14.58 -0.28
N ALA A 86 6.66 13.93 -0.86
CA ALA A 86 6.51 13.30 -2.16
C ALA A 86 5.62 12.05 -2.02
N THR A 87 4.81 11.76 -3.04
CA THR A 87 3.94 10.57 -3.05
C THR A 87 4.25 9.73 -4.28
N LEU A 88 4.38 8.42 -4.10
CA LEU A 88 4.44 7.45 -5.19
C LEU A 88 3.31 6.45 -5.03
N VAL A 89 2.26 6.58 -5.84
CA VAL A 89 1.17 5.58 -5.89
C VAL A 89 1.61 4.45 -6.81
N VAL A 90 1.80 3.26 -6.28
CA VAL A 90 2.28 2.08 -7.03
C VAL A 90 1.12 1.32 -7.61
N ASP A 91 1.16 1.03 -8.91
CA ASP A 91 0.30 0.06 -9.57
C ASP A 91 1.00 -1.30 -9.66
N SER A 92 0.59 -2.22 -8.79
CA SER A 92 1.08 -3.60 -8.76
C SER A 92 0.36 -4.52 -9.76
N PHE A 93 -0.71 -4.08 -10.41
CA PHE A 93 -1.63 -4.98 -11.12
C PHE A 93 -1.53 -4.85 -12.63
N SER A 94 -1.54 -3.63 -13.18
CA SER A 94 -1.63 -3.44 -14.63
C SER A 94 -0.46 -4.08 -15.37
N GLY A 95 0.76 -4.00 -14.81
CA GLY A 95 1.95 -4.67 -15.35
C GLY A 95 1.88 -6.20 -15.38
N ARG A 96 0.93 -6.79 -14.65
CA ARG A 96 0.65 -8.23 -14.59
C ARG A 96 -0.62 -8.61 -15.36
N GLY A 97 -1.23 -7.67 -16.10
CA GLY A 97 -2.51 -7.89 -16.77
C GLY A 97 -3.69 -8.08 -15.81
N LEU A 98 -3.54 -7.69 -14.54
CA LEU A 98 -4.58 -7.78 -13.53
C LEU A 98 -5.33 -6.46 -13.41
N ARG A 99 -6.63 -6.54 -13.11
CA ARG A 99 -7.46 -5.37 -12.75
C ARG A 99 -7.82 -5.38 -11.27
N GLU A 100 -8.10 -6.56 -10.74
CA GLU A 100 -8.47 -6.78 -9.35
C GLU A 100 -8.10 -8.19 -8.91
N VAL A 101 -8.05 -8.38 -7.60
CA VAL A 101 -7.93 -9.67 -6.91
C VAL A 101 -8.93 -9.79 -5.75
N CYS A 102 -9.91 -8.88 -5.66
CA CYS A 102 -10.92 -8.92 -4.60
C CYS A 102 -11.82 -10.15 -4.72
N THR A 103 -12.15 -10.59 -5.93
CA THR A 103 -13.04 -11.74 -6.18
C THR A 103 -12.32 -13.08 -6.25
N ASN A 104 -10.99 -13.05 -6.36
CA ASN A 104 -10.11 -14.20 -6.33
C ASN A 104 -8.74 -13.80 -5.76
N ALA A 105 -8.61 -13.89 -4.44
CA ALA A 105 -7.39 -13.51 -3.71
C ALA A 105 -6.20 -14.45 -3.99
N LEU A 106 -6.40 -15.57 -4.70
CA LEU A 106 -5.35 -16.51 -5.07
C LEU A 106 -4.59 -16.10 -6.34
N LYS A 107 -5.10 -15.15 -7.13
CA LYS A 107 -4.42 -14.69 -8.37
C LYS A 107 -3.08 -14.01 -8.11
N LEU A 108 -2.98 -13.28 -7.01
CA LEU A 108 -1.76 -12.60 -6.57
C LEU A 108 -1.88 -12.33 -5.07
N SER A 109 -1.03 -12.98 -4.27
CA SER A 109 -1.07 -12.79 -2.82
C SER A 109 -0.46 -11.45 -2.41
N ALA A 110 -0.74 -11.03 -1.18
CA ALA A 110 -0.05 -9.86 -0.61
C ALA A 110 1.46 -10.08 -0.44
N ASN A 111 1.92 -11.32 -0.24
CA ASN A 111 3.36 -11.62 -0.14
C ASN A 111 4.07 -11.39 -1.48
N ASP A 112 3.41 -11.74 -2.59
CA ASP A 112 3.95 -11.55 -3.95
C ASP A 112 4.15 -10.07 -4.31
N ARG A 113 3.53 -9.15 -3.54
CA ARG A 113 3.63 -7.70 -3.71
C ARG A 113 4.61 -7.03 -2.73
N ILE A 114 5.21 -7.77 -1.80
CA ILE A 114 6.30 -7.24 -0.95
C ILE A 114 7.50 -6.78 -1.81
N PRO A 115 7.97 -7.57 -2.80
CA PRO A 115 9.04 -7.13 -3.71
C PRO A 115 8.71 -5.82 -4.43
N ASP A 116 7.45 -5.60 -4.83
CA ASP A 116 7.01 -4.36 -5.50
C ASP A 116 7.28 -3.13 -4.62
N ALA A 117 6.94 -3.21 -3.34
CA ALA A 117 7.16 -2.11 -2.39
C ALA A 117 8.66 -1.79 -2.24
N TYR A 118 9.50 -2.82 -2.10
CA TYR A 118 10.95 -2.63 -1.97
C TYR A 118 11.61 -2.19 -3.29
N ALA A 119 11.09 -2.59 -4.45
CA ALA A 119 11.56 -2.10 -5.74
C ALA A 119 11.21 -0.62 -5.94
N ALA A 120 9.99 -0.22 -5.58
CA ALA A 120 9.56 1.18 -5.55
C ALA A 120 10.42 2.01 -4.59
N LEU A 121 10.75 1.48 -3.41
CA LEU A 121 11.66 2.10 -2.44
C LEU A 121 13.05 2.34 -3.04
N LYS A 122 13.65 1.32 -3.67
CA LYS A 122 14.97 1.43 -4.31
C LYS A 122 14.98 2.47 -5.43
N LEU A 123 13.96 2.46 -6.31
CA LEU A 123 13.84 3.46 -7.37
C LEU A 123 13.69 4.86 -6.76
N LEU A 124 12.74 5.06 -5.85
CA LEU A 124 12.40 6.38 -5.31
C LEU A 124 13.56 7.00 -4.54
N ALA A 125 14.31 6.20 -3.79
CA ALA A 125 15.50 6.64 -3.06
C ALA A 125 16.65 7.15 -3.96
N THR A 126 16.62 6.86 -5.27
CA THR A 126 17.62 7.38 -6.22
C THR A 126 17.32 8.81 -6.66
N HIS A 127 16.08 9.27 -6.51
CA HIS A 127 15.70 10.59 -7.00
C HIS A 127 16.37 11.69 -6.14
N PRO A 128 17.06 12.68 -6.73
CA PRO A 128 17.82 13.69 -5.98
C PRO A 128 16.98 14.63 -5.08
N ARG A 129 15.65 14.57 -5.18
CA ARG A 129 14.69 15.35 -4.37
C ARG A 129 14.05 14.51 -3.27
N VAL A 130 14.32 13.22 -3.22
CA VAL A 130 13.84 12.34 -2.16
C VAL A 130 14.92 12.22 -1.11
N ASP A 131 14.53 12.41 0.13
CA ASP A 131 15.34 12.03 1.27
C ASP A 131 15.23 10.51 1.46
N ARG A 132 16.29 9.79 1.11
CA ARG A 132 16.32 8.32 1.10
C ARG A 132 16.13 7.69 2.48
N ASP A 133 16.34 8.45 3.56
CA ASP A 133 16.22 7.96 4.93
C ASP A 133 14.86 8.27 5.56
N ARG A 134 14.00 9.01 4.84
CA ARG A 134 12.64 9.40 5.27
C ARG A 134 11.58 8.95 4.27
N ILE A 135 11.61 7.66 3.92
CA ILE A 135 10.60 7.03 3.06
C ILE A 135 9.64 6.17 3.89
N VAL A 136 8.35 6.40 3.71
CA VAL A 136 7.25 5.74 4.43
C VAL A 136 6.53 4.79 3.49
N LEU A 137 6.08 3.64 4.01
CA LEU A 137 5.16 2.76 3.30
C LEU A 137 3.75 2.90 3.89
N MET A 138 2.78 3.23 3.05
CA MET A 138 1.36 3.26 3.38
C MET A 138 0.62 2.34 2.43
N GLY A 139 -0.41 1.65 2.91
CA GLY A 139 -1.21 0.82 2.01
C GLY A 139 -2.54 0.42 2.58
N PHE A 140 -3.46 0.07 1.69
CA PHE A 140 -4.88 -0.04 1.99
C PHE A 140 -5.39 -1.45 1.72
N SER A 141 -6.14 -2.06 2.64
CA SER A 141 -6.75 -3.38 2.48
C SER A 141 -5.69 -4.43 2.13
N HIS A 142 -5.74 -5.01 0.93
CA HIS A 142 -4.68 -5.86 0.40
C HIS A 142 -3.29 -5.19 0.43
N GLY A 143 -3.19 -3.91 0.04
CA GLY A 143 -1.97 -3.11 0.18
C GLY A 143 -1.59 -2.80 1.64
N GLY A 144 -2.57 -2.82 2.55
CA GLY A 144 -2.34 -2.77 4.00
C GLY A 144 -1.67 -4.06 4.49
N ILE A 145 -2.09 -5.22 3.98
CA ILE A 145 -1.42 -6.50 4.24
C ILE A 145 0.02 -6.44 3.71
N VAL A 146 0.22 -5.94 2.48
CA VAL A 146 1.57 -5.73 1.91
C VAL A 146 2.40 -4.86 2.86
N THR A 147 1.86 -3.72 3.29
CA THR A 147 2.56 -2.77 4.16
C THR A 147 2.94 -3.39 5.50
N LEU A 148 2.02 -4.12 6.13
CA LEU A 148 2.25 -4.79 7.41
C LEU A 148 3.32 -5.88 7.31
N ARG A 149 3.31 -6.68 6.23
CA ARG A 149 4.28 -7.77 6.04
C ARG A 149 5.66 -7.25 5.58
N SER A 150 5.68 -6.17 4.80
CA SER A 150 6.91 -5.43 4.44
C SER A 150 7.61 -4.83 5.66
N ALA A 151 6.90 -4.63 6.78
CA ALA A 151 7.45 -4.07 8.01
C ALA A 151 8.35 -5.02 8.79
N THR A 152 8.47 -6.28 8.38
CA THR A 152 9.26 -7.29 9.09
C THR A 152 10.75 -7.21 8.76
N THR A 153 11.61 -7.64 9.70
CA THR A 153 13.06 -7.78 9.41
C THR A 153 13.31 -8.79 8.29
N TRP A 154 12.50 -9.86 8.20
CA TRP A 154 12.54 -10.82 7.10
C TRP A 154 12.39 -10.13 5.74
N ALA A 155 11.39 -9.25 5.59
CA ALA A 155 11.15 -8.56 4.32
C ALA A 155 12.29 -7.58 3.99
N ARG A 156 12.78 -6.85 4.99
CA ARG A 156 13.94 -5.95 4.83
C ARG A 156 15.17 -6.71 4.39
N ASP A 157 15.51 -7.81 5.05
CA ASP A 157 16.73 -8.57 4.79
C ASP A 157 16.64 -9.28 3.43
N ARG A 158 15.45 -9.73 3.03
CA ARG A 158 15.25 -10.41 1.75
C ARG A 158 15.22 -9.46 0.56
N TYR A 159 14.52 -8.34 0.67
CA TYR A 159 14.24 -7.47 -0.48
C TYR A 159 14.94 -6.11 -0.42
N GLY A 160 15.34 -5.65 0.77
CA GLY A 160 15.98 -4.36 1.03
C GLY A 160 17.48 -4.44 1.36
N ALA A 161 18.10 -5.63 1.38
CA ALA A 161 19.52 -5.78 1.75
C ALA A 161 20.45 -4.86 0.95
N GLY A 162 21.33 -4.15 1.67
CA GLY A 162 22.30 -3.20 1.10
C GLY A 162 21.68 -1.92 0.52
N GLY A 163 20.37 -1.71 0.65
CA GLY A 163 19.63 -0.61 0.09
C GLY A 163 19.02 0.35 1.13
N PRO A 164 18.24 1.36 0.67
CA PRO A 164 17.39 2.16 1.54
C PRO A 164 16.39 1.29 2.33
N GLY A 165 15.96 1.77 3.49
CA GLY A 165 14.92 1.16 4.32
C GLY A 165 13.69 2.05 4.46
N PHE A 166 12.53 1.45 4.68
CA PHE A 166 11.34 2.19 5.09
C PHE A 166 11.48 2.65 6.55
N ARG A 167 11.14 3.92 6.81
CA ARG A 167 11.25 4.54 8.14
C ARG A 167 10.00 4.32 9.01
N VAL A 168 8.82 4.23 8.39
CA VAL A 168 7.51 4.06 9.05
C VAL A 168 6.59 3.25 8.14
N PHE A 169 5.71 2.45 8.74
CA PHE A 169 4.70 1.65 8.06
C PHE A 169 3.29 2.04 8.54
N LEU A 170 2.38 2.33 7.60
CA LEU A 170 1.01 2.76 7.85
C LEU A 170 0.00 1.80 7.17
N PRO A 171 -0.26 0.60 7.73
CA PRO A 171 -1.28 -0.31 7.22
C PRO A 171 -2.69 0.21 7.52
N PHE A 172 -3.49 0.43 6.49
CA PHE A 172 -4.91 0.72 6.58
C PHE A 172 -5.74 -0.55 6.37
N TYR A 173 -6.56 -0.88 7.38
CA TYR A 173 -7.48 -2.01 7.45
C TYR A 173 -6.90 -3.31 6.85
N PRO A 174 -5.74 -3.79 7.36
CA PRO A 174 -5.15 -5.03 6.90
C PRO A 174 -5.89 -6.25 7.48
N LEU A 175 -5.82 -7.39 6.80
CA LEU A 175 -6.18 -8.67 7.40
C LEU A 175 -5.08 -9.14 8.36
N CYS A 176 -5.38 -9.22 9.66
CA CYS A 176 -4.45 -9.74 10.68
C CYS A 176 -4.84 -11.13 11.22
N SER A 177 -5.88 -11.75 10.66
CA SER A 177 -6.42 -13.02 11.14
C SER A 177 -5.59 -14.25 10.75
N VAL A 178 -4.58 -14.05 9.89
CA VAL A 178 -3.49 -14.98 9.61
C VAL A 178 -2.23 -14.47 10.31
N ARG A 179 -1.76 -15.22 11.30
CA ARG A 179 -0.57 -14.93 12.10
C ARG A 179 0.67 -15.56 11.50
N TYR A 180 1.78 -14.85 11.61
CA TYR A 180 3.11 -15.27 11.18
C TYR A 180 4.12 -14.87 12.26
N PRO A 181 5.06 -15.75 12.64
CA PRO A 181 6.13 -15.39 13.60
C PRO A 181 6.94 -14.16 13.16
N GLU A 182 7.13 -13.96 11.85
CA GLU A 182 7.84 -12.82 11.28
C GLU A 182 7.22 -11.47 11.68
N LEU A 183 5.92 -11.43 11.93
CA LEU A 183 5.22 -10.21 12.36
C LEU A 183 5.60 -9.77 13.78
N LEU A 184 6.32 -10.59 14.55
CA LEU A 184 6.84 -10.23 15.88
C LEU A 184 8.27 -9.66 15.83
N ARG A 185 8.84 -9.48 14.64
CA ARG A 185 10.17 -8.87 14.43
C ARG A 185 10.10 -7.80 13.36
N LEU A 186 9.90 -6.55 13.79
CA LEU A 186 9.70 -5.41 12.91
C LEU A 186 11.02 -4.69 12.59
N ALA A 187 11.14 -4.22 11.35
CA ALA A 187 12.23 -3.39 10.85
C ALA A 187 12.02 -1.88 11.12
N GLY A 188 10.84 -1.49 11.58
CA GLY A 188 10.51 -0.11 11.93
C GLY A 188 9.11 0.04 12.54
N PRO A 189 8.74 1.27 12.95
CA PRO A 189 7.44 1.54 13.57
C PRO A 189 6.24 1.21 12.67
N VAL A 190 5.24 0.54 13.24
CA VAL A 190 3.96 0.22 12.57
C VAL A 190 2.81 0.98 13.24
N ARG A 191 1.94 1.61 12.44
CA ARG A 191 0.71 2.27 12.90
C ARG A 191 -0.48 1.77 12.08
N ILE A 192 -1.24 0.83 12.63
CA ILE A 192 -2.41 0.24 11.97
C ILE A 192 -3.62 1.17 12.13
N HIS A 193 -4.42 1.29 11.08
CA HIS A 193 -5.63 2.11 11.05
C HIS A 193 -6.83 1.28 10.57
N SER A 194 -7.78 0.98 11.44
CA SER A 194 -8.90 0.07 11.12
C SER A 194 -10.27 0.70 11.45
N GLY A 195 -11.32 0.26 10.75
CA GLY A 195 -12.70 0.63 11.08
C GLY A 195 -13.30 -0.30 12.14
N GLU A 196 -14.14 0.24 13.02
CA GLU A 196 -14.87 -0.56 14.04
C GLU A 196 -15.88 -1.53 13.43
N LEU A 197 -16.56 -1.11 12.35
CA LEU A 197 -17.61 -1.87 11.65
C LEU A 197 -17.06 -2.60 10.40
N ASP A 198 -15.74 -2.77 10.31
CA ASP A 198 -15.12 -3.52 9.22
C ASP A 198 -15.43 -5.01 9.36
N ASP A 199 -16.30 -5.52 8.49
CA ASP A 199 -16.69 -6.93 8.41
C ASP A 199 -15.85 -7.73 7.40
N TRP A 200 -14.96 -7.07 6.66
CA TRP A 200 -14.08 -7.69 5.67
C TRP A 200 -12.75 -8.12 6.32
N THR A 201 -12.16 -7.19 7.07
CA THR A 201 -10.92 -7.38 7.83
C THR A 201 -11.13 -6.87 9.25
N PRO A 202 -11.86 -7.62 10.10
CA PRO A 202 -12.21 -7.14 11.44
C PRO A 202 -11.00 -6.66 12.24
N ALA A 203 -11.19 -5.56 12.97
CA ALA A 203 -10.11 -4.89 13.68
C ALA A 203 -9.56 -5.72 14.87
N ALA A 204 -10.38 -6.56 15.49
CA ALA A 204 -10.02 -7.31 16.71
C ALA A 204 -8.75 -8.18 16.53
N PRO A 205 -8.63 -9.02 15.48
CA PRO A 205 -7.36 -9.69 15.17
C PRO A 205 -6.14 -8.76 15.10
N CYS A 206 -6.27 -7.57 14.51
CA CYS A 206 -5.16 -6.62 14.45
C CYS A 206 -4.84 -6.02 15.81
N ALA A 207 -5.84 -5.73 16.64
CA ALA A 207 -5.61 -5.26 18.01
C ALA A 207 -4.84 -6.29 18.85
N GLU A 208 -5.20 -7.57 18.74
CA GLU A 208 -4.42 -8.64 19.39
C GLU A 208 -3.00 -8.73 18.81
N LEU A 209 -2.82 -8.52 17.50
CA LEU A 209 -1.48 -8.59 16.89
C LEU A 209 -0.56 -7.50 17.44
N VAL A 210 -1.11 -6.29 17.57
CA VAL A 210 -0.37 -5.15 18.11
C VAL A 210 0.02 -5.39 19.57
N LYS A 211 -0.83 -6.04 20.37
CA LYS A 211 -0.45 -6.46 21.73
C LYS A 211 0.75 -7.41 21.69
N ASP A 212 0.70 -8.42 20.84
CA ASP A 212 1.80 -9.40 20.68
C ASP A 212 3.10 -8.72 20.21
N MET A 213 3.01 -7.80 19.23
CA MET A 213 4.14 -7.02 18.72
C MET A 213 4.79 -6.17 19.82
N LYS A 214 3.98 -5.48 20.64
CA LYS A 214 4.45 -4.67 21.76
C LYS A 214 5.10 -5.54 22.84
N ALA A 215 4.51 -6.70 23.16
CA ALA A 215 5.09 -7.65 24.09
C ALA A 215 6.45 -8.21 23.60
N ALA A 216 6.62 -8.33 22.29
CA ALA A 216 7.90 -8.68 21.65
C ALA A 216 8.89 -7.50 21.53
N GLY A 217 8.58 -6.33 22.10
CA GLY A 217 9.46 -5.16 22.13
C GLY A 217 9.43 -4.28 20.87
N ASN A 218 8.45 -4.47 19.97
CA ASN A 218 8.34 -3.66 18.76
C ASN A 218 7.55 -2.36 18.99
N ASP A 219 7.90 -1.31 18.25
CA ASP A 219 7.11 -0.08 18.17
C ASP A 219 5.89 -0.27 17.24
N ALA A 220 4.79 -0.77 17.79
CA ALA A 220 3.55 -0.98 17.08
C ALA A 220 2.36 -0.34 17.81
N ASP A 221 1.43 0.24 17.04
CA ASP A 221 0.16 0.73 17.57
C ASP A 221 -0.99 0.54 16.58
N ILE A 222 -2.23 0.61 17.07
CA ILE A 222 -3.45 0.54 16.28
C ILE A 222 -4.43 1.65 16.68
N THR A 223 -5.07 2.28 15.69
CA THR A 223 -6.23 3.15 15.90
C THR A 223 -7.45 2.53 15.25
N ILE A 224 -8.52 2.36 16.04
CA ILE A 224 -9.82 1.87 15.56
C ILE A 224 -10.79 3.04 15.50
N TYR A 225 -11.32 3.33 14.31
CA TYR A 225 -12.24 4.44 14.09
C TYR A 225 -13.69 3.99 14.29
N ARG A 226 -14.37 4.62 15.25
CA ARG A 226 -15.76 4.32 15.61
C ARG A 226 -16.71 4.49 14.43
N GLY A 227 -17.63 3.55 14.25
CA GLY A 227 -18.66 3.58 13.21
C GLY A 227 -18.14 3.46 11.77
N ALA A 228 -16.86 3.16 11.58
CA ALA A 228 -16.23 3.12 10.26
C ALA A 228 -16.17 1.70 9.71
N HIS A 229 -16.52 1.52 8.44
CA HIS A 229 -16.41 0.23 7.72
C HIS A 229 -15.02 0.05 7.09
N HIS A 230 -14.85 -1.01 6.30
CA HIS A 230 -13.72 -1.15 5.40
C HIS A 230 -13.66 0.05 4.42
N SER A 231 -12.44 0.47 4.03
CA SER A 231 -12.25 1.63 3.14
C SER A 231 -12.95 2.92 3.61
N PHE A 232 -12.93 3.19 4.91
CA PHE A 232 -13.57 4.36 5.52
C PHE A 232 -13.03 5.71 5.02
N ASP A 233 -11.88 5.71 4.36
CA ASP A 233 -11.15 6.86 3.81
C ASP A 233 -11.33 7.02 2.29
N ASN A 234 -12.13 6.16 1.65
CA ASN A 234 -12.47 6.26 0.24
C ASN A 234 -13.55 7.34 0.02
N ILE A 235 -13.12 8.57 -0.24
CA ILE A 235 -14.00 9.75 -0.31
C ILE A 235 -15.13 9.57 -1.33
N GLY A 236 -16.35 9.91 -0.91
CA GLY A 236 -17.55 9.89 -1.76
C GLY A 236 -18.20 8.52 -1.91
N LEU A 237 -17.60 7.46 -1.37
CA LEU A 237 -18.14 6.11 -1.47
C LEU A 237 -19.30 5.89 -0.50
N SER A 238 -20.48 5.58 -1.05
CA SER A 238 -21.62 5.16 -0.24
C SER A 238 -21.36 3.80 0.40
N ILE A 239 -21.91 3.58 1.59
CA ILE A 239 -21.85 2.27 2.25
C ILE A 239 -22.48 1.23 1.33
N THR A 240 -21.69 0.24 0.93
CA THR A 240 -22.04 -0.73 -0.11
C THR A 240 -21.60 -2.12 0.33
N HIS A 241 -22.49 -3.10 0.18
CA HIS A 241 -22.17 -4.51 0.34
C HIS A 241 -21.74 -5.10 -1.00
N LEU A 242 -20.55 -5.73 -1.04
CA LEU A 242 -20.02 -6.44 -2.19
C LEU A 242 -20.18 -7.96 -2.00
N PRO A 243 -21.12 -8.62 -2.68
CA PRO A 243 -21.43 -10.03 -2.40
C PRO A 243 -20.39 -11.03 -2.92
N ASN A 244 -19.56 -10.66 -3.91
CA ASN A 244 -18.71 -11.60 -4.65
C ASN A 244 -17.22 -11.59 -4.25
N VAL A 245 -16.85 -10.77 -3.28
CA VAL A 245 -15.44 -10.61 -2.86
C VAL A 245 -15.04 -11.67 -1.83
N ASP A 246 -13.79 -12.12 -1.89
CA ASP A 246 -13.21 -13.04 -0.91
C ASP A 246 -12.95 -12.32 0.41
N SER A 247 -13.56 -12.83 1.48
CA SER A 247 -13.41 -12.33 2.84
C SER A 247 -12.76 -13.38 3.74
N GLY A 248 -11.61 -13.01 4.30
CA GLY A 248 -10.88 -13.78 5.31
C GLY A 248 -11.31 -13.46 6.75
N ALA A 249 -12.40 -12.73 6.96
CA ALA A 249 -12.84 -12.26 8.27
C ALA A 249 -13.01 -13.38 9.30
N ALA A 250 -13.55 -14.53 8.85
CA ALA A 250 -13.81 -15.71 9.67
C ALA A 250 -12.57 -16.62 9.86
N CYS A 251 -11.48 -16.37 9.13
CA CYS A 251 -10.26 -17.14 9.28
C CYS A 251 -9.58 -16.89 10.63
N ARG A 252 -8.98 -17.92 11.22
CA ARG A 252 -8.07 -17.82 12.37
C ARG A 252 -6.96 -18.84 12.15
N ILE A 253 -5.84 -18.36 11.61
CA ILE A 253 -4.78 -19.23 11.09
C ILE A 253 -3.45 -18.81 11.71
N ASN A 254 -2.72 -19.77 12.25
CA ASN A 254 -1.32 -19.60 12.63
C ASN A 254 -0.46 -20.29 11.57
N ALA A 255 0.16 -19.49 10.69
CA ALA A 255 1.09 -19.98 9.69
C ALA A 255 2.50 -20.09 10.30
N THR A 256 3.32 -20.97 9.73
CA THR A 256 4.68 -21.23 10.22
C THR A 256 5.70 -20.21 9.73
N SER A 257 5.53 -19.70 8.51
CA SER A 257 6.39 -18.69 7.90
C SER A 257 5.73 -18.02 6.70
N PHE A 258 6.23 -16.86 6.27
CA PHE A 258 5.91 -16.27 4.97
C PHE A 258 6.37 -17.13 3.78
N ASP A 259 7.42 -17.93 3.96
CA ASP A 259 7.95 -18.85 2.93
C ASP A 259 7.20 -20.20 2.90
N ALA A 260 6.31 -20.44 3.87
CA ALA A 260 5.53 -21.65 3.91
C ALA A 260 4.56 -21.70 2.70
N PRO A 261 4.24 -22.90 2.18
CA PRO A 261 3.25 -23.06 1.13
C PRO A 261 1.92 -22.36 1.49
N PRO A 262 1.11 -21.98 0.48
CA PRO A 262 -0.19 -21.36 0.70
C PRO A 262 -0.95 -22.11 1.79
N VAL A 263 -1.46 -21.37 2.77
CA VAL A 263 -2.06 -22.01 3.93
C VAL A 263 -3.28 -22.81 3.46
N SER A 264 -3.14 -24.14 3.46
CA SER A 264 -4.12 -25.08 2.90
C SER A 264 -5.50 -24.98 3.54
N ARG A 265 -5.59 -24.36 4.72
CA ARG A 265 -6.83 -24.11 5.47
C ARG A 265 -7.58 -22.83 5.06
N LEU A 266 -7.01 -21.98 4.20
CA LEU A 266 -7.70 -20.77 3.73
C LEU A 266 -9.07 -21.07 3.09
N PRO A 267 -9.23 -22.09 2.22
CA PRO A 267 -10.52 -22.43 1.63
C PRO A 267 -11.60 -22.80 2.66
N GLU A 268 -11.23 -23.28 3.85
CA GLU A 268 -12.17 -23.73 4.89
C GLU A 268 -12.89 -22.54 5.55
N CYS A 269 -12.23 -21.38 5.62
CA CYS A 269 -12.70 -20.20 6.37
C CYS A 269 -13.01 -18.98 5.51
N VAL A 270 -12.49 -18.91 4.27
CA VAL A 270 -12.82 -17.83 3.35
C VAL A 270 -14.31 -17.90 2.99
N ARG A 271 -14.97 -16.74 2.99
CA ARG A 271 -16.37 -16.57 2.61
C ARG A 271 -16.49 -15.50 1.54
N LYS A 272 -17.66 -15.42 0.92
CA LYS A 272 -18.01 -14.34 0.02
C LYS A 272 -18.77 -13.25 0.76
N GLY A 273 -18.55 -11.99 0.39
CA GLY A 273 -19.27 -10.86 0.97
C GLY A 273 -18.42 -9.98 1.88
N ALA A 274 -18.56 -8.66 1.72
CA ALA A 274 -18.00 -7.67 2.62
C ALA A 274 -18.65 -6.30 2.45
N THR A 275 -18.55 -5.44 3.45
CA THR A 275 -19.10 -4.08 3.47
C THR A 275 -17.98 -3.05 3.53
N LEU A 276 -18.10 -2.04 2.70
CA LEU A 276 -17.16 -0.91 2.63
C LEU A 276 -17.93 0.39 2.49
N GLY A 277 -17.33 1.51 2.90
CA GLY A 277 -18.01 2.79 2.78
C GLY A 277 -17.27 3.92 3.45
N TRP A 278 -17.38 5.11 2.87
CA TRP A 278 -16.76 6.32 3.38
C TRP A 278 -17.34 6.72 4.73
N SER A 279 -16.46 7.10 5.65
CA SER A 279 -16.83 7.81 6.88
C SER A 279 -16.05 9.12 6.93
N PRO A 280 -16.70 10.28 6.73
CA PRO A 280 -16.03 11.58 6.78
C PRO A 280 -15.30 11.83 8.10
N ALA A 281 -15.92 11.45 9.22
CA ALA A 281 -15.34 11.60 10.55
C ALA A 281 -14.09 10.73 10.74
N ALA A 282 -14.17 9.44 10.34
CA ALA A 282 -13.01 8.55 10.41
C ALA A 282 -11.89 8.98 9.47
N THR A 283 -12.22 9.45 8.26
CA THR A 283 -11.25 10.00 7.29
C THR A 283 -10.50 11.19 7.88
N ALA A 284 -11.23 12.15 8.45
CA ALA A 284 -10.62 13.35 9.04
C ALA A 284 -9.73 13.00 10.24
N ALA A 285 -10.21 12.12 11.12
CA ALA A 285 -9.42 11.62 12.25
C ALA A 285 -8.15 10.88 11.79
N ALA A 286 -8.27 10.03 10.77
CA ALA A 286 -7.13 9.29 10.23
C ALA A 286 -6.07 10.20 9.61
N ARG A 287 -6.48 11.19 8.82
CA ARG A 287 -5.55 12.19 8.28
C ARG A 287 -4.82 12.95 9.39
N LYS A 288 -5.54 13.39 10.41
CA LYS A 288 -4.92 14.06 11.57
C LYS A 288 -3.91 13.15 12.27
N ASN A 289 -4.27 11.89 12.53
CA ASN A 289 -3.43 10.93 13.22
C ASN A 289 -2.16 10.60 12.42
N VAL A 290 -2.31 10.31 11.12
CA VAL A 290 -1.17 10.02 10.24
C VAL A 290 -0.19 11.18 10.21
N LEU A 291 -0.67 12.41 10.00
CA LEU A 291 0.23 13.57 9.94
C LEU A 291 0.97 13.80 11.27
N ALA A 292 0.29 13.62 12.41
CA ALA A 292 0.92 13.72 13.72
C ALA A 292 1.96 12.61 13.97
N GLN A 293 1.67 11.38 13.54
CA GLN A 293 2.59 10.24 13.62
C GLN A 293 3.83 10.48 12.75
N LEU A 294 3.65 10.91 11.49
CA LEU A 294 4.75 11.22 10.59
C LEU A 294 5.63 12.36 11.13
N ALA A 295 5.03 13.41 11.68
CA ALA A 295 5.76 14.52 12.31
C ALA A 295 6.57 14.11 13.54
N THR A 296 6.26 12.96 14.16
CA THR A 296 6.98 12.42 15.31
C THR A 296 8.04 11.41 14.89
N LEU A 297 7.68 10.49 13.99
CA LEU A 297 8.49 9.33 13.62
C LEU A 297 9.53 9.63 12.54
N LEU A 298 9.42 10.76 11.82
CA LEU A 298 10.38 11.19 10.81
C LEU A 298 11.28 12.35 11.26
N ARG A 299 11.29 12.65 12.56
CA ARG A 299 12.27 13.55 13.17
C ARG A 299 13.66 12.95 13.16
#